data_AF-A0A349VYB0-F1
#
_entry.id   AF-A0A349VYB0-F1
#
_cell.length_a   1.000
_cell.length_b   1.000
_cell.length_c   1.000
_cell.angle_alpha   90.00
_cell.angle_beta   90.00
_cell.angle_gamma   90.00
#
_symmetry.space_group_name_H-M   'P 1'
#
loop_
_entity.id
_entity.type
_entity.pdbx_description
1 polymer ?
#
loop_
_entity_poly.entity_id
_entity_poly.type
_entity_poly.pdbx_seq_one_letter_code
_entity_poly.pdbx_strand_id
1 'polypeptide(L)'
;MTEINIRIQLKKDDLIIPFSNQDLIPFIAKHQQEINDYVIEQLEDKDGAPHLSDFSISGLTFYTNSTEGSFRLHFKIDRQFCCSDLSSCQMDYIDFKFNKSNDSITLTGSYTFWTIQ
;
A
#
# COMPACT_ATOMS: atom_id res chain seq x y z
N MET A 1 10.43 13.59 -0.96
CA MET A 1 9.48 12.47 -0.88
C MET A 1 10.20 11.24 -1.37
N THR A 2 10.29 10.20 -0.55
CA THR A 2 10.96 8.94 -0.90
C THR A 2 9.92 8.00 -1.49
N GLU A 3 10.20 7.34 -2.60
CA GLU A 3 9.27 6.37 -3.21
C GLU A 3 9.46 4.99 -2.59
N ILE A 4 8.36 4.26 -2.40
CA ILE A 4 8.38 2.81 -2.15
C ILE A 4 8.32 2.07 -3.49
N ASN A 5 9.18 1.06 -3.65
CA ASN A 5 9.26 0.24 -4.84
C ASN A 5 9.15 -1.24 -4.46
N ILE A 6 7.99 -1.85 -4.73
CA ILE A 6 7.72 -3.24 -4.40
C ILE A 6 7.77 -4.07 -5.68
N ARG A 7 8.50 -5.19 -5.65
CA ARG A 7 8.50 -6.17 -6.74
C ARG A 7 7.85 -7.47 -6.29
N ILE A 8 6.71 -7.78 -6.88
CA ILE A 8 5.97 -9.02 -6.64
C ILE A 8 6.35 -10.01 -7.75
N GLN A 9 6.84 -11.18 -7.37
CA GLN A 9 7.09 -12.28 -8.30
C GLN A 9 5.78 -13.03 -8.59
N LEU A 10 5.52 -13.27 -9.87
CA LEU A 10 4.32 -13.93 -10.37
C LEU A 10 4.66 -15.31 -10.90
N LYS A 11 3.78 -16.28 -10.66
CA LYS A 11 3.81 -17.56 -11.36
C LYS A 11 3.08 -17.42 -12.69
N LYS A 12 3.27 -18.42 -13.56
CA LYS A 12 2.52 -18.53 -14.80
C LYS A 12 1.01 -18.49 -14.49
N ASP A 13 0.29 -17.64 -15.23
CA ASP A 13 -1.16 -17.40 -15.11
C ASP A 13 -1.63 -16.62 -13.86
N ASP A 14 -0.71 -16.07 -13.05
CA ASP A 14 -1.07 -15.11 -11.99
C ASP A 14 -1.42 -13.72 -12.56
N LEU A 15 -2.46 -13.09 -12.01
CA LEU A 15 -2.90 -11.70 -12.31
C LEU A 15 -3.08 -11.42 -13.81
N ILE A 16 -3.85 -12.24 -14.51
CA ILE A 16 -4.19 -12.03 -15.92
C ILE A 16 -4.95 -10.71 -16.07
N ILE A 17 -4.48 -9.86 -16.99
CA ILE A 17 -5.08 -8.54 -17.23
C ILE A 17 -6.32 -8.66 -18.13
N PRO A 18 -7.42 -7.94 -17.85
CA PRO A 18 -7.63 -7.12 -16.65
C PRO A 18 -7.92 -7.99 -15.42
N PHE A 19 -7.24 -7.70 -14.31
CA PHE A 19 -7.52 -8.29 -13.00
C PHE A 19 -8.37 -7.31 -12.15
N SER A 20 -8.97 -7.82 -11.09
CA SER A 20 -9.77 -7.05 -10.13
C SER A 20 -8.98 -6.68 -8.86
N ASN A 21 -9.55 -5.80 -8.04
CA ASN A 21 -8.98 -5.48 -6.72
C ASN A 21 -8.80 -6.73 -5.85
N GLN A 22 -9.73 -7.69 -5.92
CA GLN A 22 -9.70 -8.92 -5.12
C GLN A 22 -8.53 -9.84 -5.53
N ASP A 23 -8.15 -9.82 -6.82
CA ASP A 23 -7.03 -10.61 -7.30
C ASP A 23 -5.69 -10.05 -6.82
N LEU A 24 -5.59 -8.72 -6.65
CA LEU A 24 -4.36 -8.03 -6.25
C LEU A 24 -4.10 -8.04 -4.74
N ILE A 25 -5.15 -7.99 -3.91
CA ILE A 25 -5.05 -7.93 -2.44
C ILE A 25 -4.11 -9.00 -1.84
N PRO A 26 -4.19 -10.30 -2.22
CA PRO A 26 -3.32 -11.34 -1.65
C PRO A 26 -1.83 -11.10 -1.92
N PHE A 27 -1.48 -10.42 -3.01
CA PHE A 27 -0.10 -10.08 -3.31
C PHE A 27 0.36 -8.90 -2.47
N ILE A 28 -0.47 -7.86 -2.31
CA ILE A 28 -0.17 -6.73 -1.42
C ILE A 28 -0.02 -7.18 0.04
N ALA A 29 -0.87 -8.09 0.51
CA ALA A 29 -0.81 -8.61 1.87
C ALA A 29 0.54 -9.25 2.22
N LYS A 30 1.23 -9.86 1.25
CA LYS A 30 2.58 -10.42 1.45
C LYS A 30 3.66 -9.35 1.63
N HIS A 31 3.39 -8.13 1.19
CA HIS A 31 4.28 -6.97 1.32
C HIS A 31 3.80 -5.97 2.38
N GLN A 32 2.83 -6.36 3.23
CA GLN A 32 2.27 -5.48 4.25
C GLN A 32 3.33 -4.92 5.20
N GLN A 33 4.31 -5.74 5.60
CA GLN A 33 5.40 -5.27 6.48
C GLN A 33 6.26 -4.20 5.81
N GLU A 34 6.61 -4.39 4.54
CA GLU A 34 7.40 -3.42 3.77
C GLU A 34 6.67 -2.07 3.63
N ILE A 35 5.35 -2.12 3.39
CA ILE A 35 4.50 -0.93 3.31
C ILE A 35 4.36 -0.26 4.69
N ASN A 36 4.20 -1.05 5.74
CA ASN A 36 4.10 -0.58 7.12
C ASN A 36 5.35 0.18 7.54
N ASP A 37 6.52 -0.42 7.36
CA ASP A 37 7.80 0.16 7.75
C ASP A 37 8.04 1.47 6.97
N TYR A 38 7.78 1.47 5.66
CA TYR A 38 7.89 2.66 4.80
C TYR A 38 6.98 3.81 5.23
N VAL A 39 5.71 3.55 5.60
CA VAL A 39 4.80 4.61 6.06
C VAL A 39 5.22 5.13 7.43
N ILE A 40 5.56 4.24 8.37
CA ILE A 40 5.99 4.63 9.73
C ILE A 40 7.25 5.49 9.70
N GLU A 41 8.21 5.18 8.83
CA GLU A 41 9.44 5.97 8.69
C GLU A 41 9.16 7.45 8.36
N GLN A 42 8.06 7.72 7.67
CA GLN A 42 7.64 9.05 7.22
C GLN A 42 6.75 9.79 8.21
N LEU A 43 6.28 9.14 9.27
CA LEU A 43 5.51 9.81 10.32
C LEU A 43 6.45 10.70 11.14
N GLU A 44 6.01 11.94 11.41
CA GLU A 44 6.73 12.86 12.31
C GLU A 44 6.76 12.32 13.75
N ASP A 45 5.62 11.78 14.20
CA ASP A 45 5.44 11.18 15.52
C ASP A 45 5.28 9.66 15.39
N LYS A 46 6.18 8.93 16.08
CA LYS A 46 6.26 7.46 16.12
C LYS A 46 5.81 6.90 17.47
N ASP A 47 5.30 7.73 18.38
CA ASP A 47 4.77 7.29 19.65
C ASP A 47 3.51 6.43 19.48
N GLY A 48 3.29 5.56 20.46
CA GLY A 48 2.15 4.65 20.47
C GLY A 48 2.28 3.48 19.50
N ALA A 49 3.50 3.05 19.16
CA ALA A 49 3.78 1.87 18.33
C ALA A 49 2.88 1.80 17.08
N PRO A 50 2.97 2.80 16.17
CA PRO A 50 2.11 2.87 15.01
C PRO A 50 2.23 1.60 14.17
N HIS A 51 1.10 1.11 13.67
CA HIS A 51 1.07 0.01 12.73
C HIS A 51 -0.08 0.18 11.75
N LEU A 52 0.07 -0.41 10.57
CA LEU A 52 -0.94 -0.38 9.54
C LEU A 52 -1.90 -1.56 9.63
N SER A 53 -3.19 -1.28 9.49
CA SER A 53 -4.27 -2.28 9.47
C SER A 53 -5.31 -1.97 8.38
N ASP A 54 -6.30 -2.85 8.23
CA ASP A 54 -7.47 -2.67 7.34
C ASP A 54 -7.12 -2.27 5.89
N PHE A 55 -6.15 -2.98 5.30
CA PHE A 55 -5.75 -2.76 3.92
C PHE A 55 -6.88 -3.02 2.93
N SER A 56 -7.12 -2.08 2.02
CA SER A 56 -8.08 -2.26 0.93
C SER A 56 -7.64 -1.54 -0.34
N ILE A 57 -8.05 -2.07 -1.50
CA ILE A 57 -7.69 -1.53 -2.81
C ILE A 57 -8.92 -0.93 -3.48
N SER A 58 -8.75 0.24 -4.08
CA SER A 58 -9.77 0.92 -4.87
C SER A 58 -9.17 1.61 -6.10
N GLY A 59 -10.02 2.04 -7.03
CA GLY A 59 -9.59 2.84 -8.17
C GLY A 59 -8.60 2.14 -9.09
N LEU A 60 -8.68 0.81 -9.22
CA LEU A 60 -7.84 0.06 -10.14
C LEU A 60 -8.17 0.45 -11.58
N THR A 61 -7.18 0.96 -12.29
CA THR A 61 -7.30 1.38 -13.69
C THR A 61 -6.13 0.83 -14.50
N PHE A 62 -6.40 0.45 -15.74
CA PHE A 62 -5.39 0.00 -16.71
C PHE A 62 -5.18 1.09 -17.76
N TYR A 63 -3.92 1.38 -18.09
CA TYR A 63 -3.56 2.32 -19.15
C TYR A 63 -3.66 1.66 -20.54
N THR A 64 -3.53 2.45 -21.60
CA THR A 64 -3.78 2.04 -22.99
C THR A 64 -2.95 0.86 -23.51
N ASN A 65 -1.80 0.58 -22.89
CA ASN A 65 -0.93 -0.57 -23.21
C ASN A 65 -1.29 -1.85 -22.43
N SER A 66 -2.31 -1.79 -21.55
CA SER A 66 -2.83 -2.85 -20.67
C SER A 66 -1.84 -3.44 -19.66
N THR A 67 -0.52 -3.37 -19.85
CA THR A 67 0.49 -3.87 -18.90
C THR A 67 0.75 -2.93 -17.73
N GLU A 68 0.24 -1.70 -17.80
CA GLU A 68 0.45 -0.66 -16.80
C GLU A 68 -0.87 -0.15 -16.27
N GLY A 69 -0.82 0.44 -15.08
CA GLY A 69 -1.99 1.05 -14.48
C GLY A 69 -1.70 1.67 -13.14
N SER A 70 -2.76 1.90 -12.39
CA SER A 70 -2.70 2.44 -11.04
C SER A 70 -3.82 1.93 -10.17
N PHE A 71 -3.62 1.98 -8.86
CA PHE A 71 -4.66 1.77 -7.85
C PHE A 71 -4.30 2.56 -6.59
N ARG A 72 -5.30 2.74 -5.73
CA ARG A 72 -5.13 3.32 -4.40
C ARG A 72 -5.20 2.23 -3.34
N LEU A 73 -4.15 2.14 -2.54
CA LEU A 73 -4.11 1.30 -1.34
C LEU A 73 -4.52 2.16 -0.14
N HIS A 74 -5.65 1.84 0.47
CA HIS A 74 -6.09 2.43 1.73
C HIS A 74 -5.64 1.57 2.90
N PHE A 75 -5.37 2.20 4.04
CA PHE A 75 -5.03 1.56 5.30
C PHE A 75 -5.43 2.45 6.47
N LYS A 76 -5.46 1.86 7.66
CA LYS A 76 -5.52 2.58 8.93
C LYS A 76 -4.14 2.62 9.56
N ILE A 77 -3.80 3.74 10.19
CA ILE A 77 -2.66 3.90 11.07
C ILE A 77 -3.19 3.83 12.50
N ASP A 78 -2.99 2.69 13.15
CA ASP A 78 -3.42 2.44 14.52
C ASP A 78 -2.27 2.72 15.49
N ARG A 79 -2.57 3.40 16.59
CA ARG A 79 -1.64 3.69 17.68
C ARG A 79 -2.19 3.22 19.01
N GLN A 80 -1.35 2.55 19.78
CA GLN A 80 -1.60 2.11 21.14
C GLN A 80 -0.58 2.73 22.09
N PHE A 81 -1.03 3.63 22.95
CA PHE A 81 -0.17 4.30 23.92
C PHE A 81 -0.03 3.45 25.19
N CYS A 82 1.18 2.96 25.50
CA CYS A 82 1.44 2.07 26.64
C CYS A 82 1.04 2.67 28.02
N CYS A 83 0.86 3.99 28.10
CA CYS A 83 0.56 4.71 29.34
C CYS A 83 -0.88 5.23 29.43
N SER A 84 -1.76 4.89 28.47
CA SER A 84 -3.16 5.32 28.47
C SER A 84 -4.04 4.38 27.66
N ASP A 85 -5.30 4.19 28.04
CA ASP A 85 -6.30 3.48 27.21
C ASP A 85 -6.69 4.25 25.93
N LEU A 86 -5.98 5.34 25.61
CA LEU A 86 -6.18 6.09 24.39
C LEU A 86 -5.68 5.26 23.21
N SER A 87 -6.58 4.99 22.28
CA SER A 87 -6.25 4.50 20.94
C SER A 87 -6.54 5.59 19.93
N SER A 88 -5.63 5.78 18.98
CA SER A 88 -5.84 6.68 17.85
C SER A 88 -5.82 5.87 16.57
N CYS A 89 -6.75 6.17 15.67
CA CYS A 89 -6.90 5.52 14.37
C CYS A 89 -7.10 6.58 13.30
N GLN A 90 -6.20 6.63 12.33
CA GLN A 90 -6.29 7.53 11.18
C GLN A 90 -6.35 6.71 9.90
N MET A 91 -7.30 7.01 9.01
CA MET A 91 -7.33 6.42 7.67
C MET A 91 -6.45 7.23 6.72
N ASP A 92 -5.65 6.54 5.91
CA ASP A 92 -4.81 7.17 4.89
C ASP A 92 -4.59 6.23 3.69
N TYR A 93 -3.83 6.68 2.70
CA TYR A 93 -3.62 5.92 1.47
C TYR A 93 -2.25 6.16 0.80
N ILE A 94 -1.88 5.23 -0.07
CA ILE A 94 -0.81 5.39 -1.07
C ILE A 94 -1.42 5.15 -2.45
N ASP A 95 -1.14 6.07 -3.38
CA ASP A 95 -1.40 5.84 -4.80
C ASP A 95 -0.21 5.10 -5.41
N PHE A 96 -0.47 3.89 -5.92
CA PHE A 96 0.51 3.08 -6.61
C PHE A 96 0.30 3.15 -8.12
N LYS A 97 1.40 3.28 -8.85
CA LYS A 97 1.50 2.89 -10.26
C LYS A 97 2.06 1.49 -10.33
N PHE A 98 1.58 0.69 -11.28
CA PHE A 98 2.14 -0.63 -11.54
C PHE A 98 2.55 -0.81 -12.99
N ASN A 99 3.56 -1.65 -13.20
CA ASN A 99 3.93 -2.21 -14.49
C ASN A 99 4.07 -3.73 -14.33
N LYS A 100 3.31 -4.49 -15.13
CA LYS A 100 3.29 -5.94 -15.14
C LYS A 100 4.12 -6.49 -16.30
N SER A 101 5.09 -7.35 -15.98
CA SER A 101 5.77 -8.26 -16.90
C SER A 101 5.15 -9.67 -16.83
N ASN A 102 5.72 -10.60 -17.61
CA ASN A 102 5.26 -12.00 -17.61
C ASN A 102 5.46 -12.70 -16.26
N ASP A 103 6.50 -12.32 -15.53
CA ASP A 103 7.00 -12.98 -14.32
C ASP A 103 6.97 -12.08 -13.07
N SER A 104 6.63 -10.81 -13.21
CA SER A 104 6.57 -9.90 -12.07
C SER A 104 5.59 -8.74 -12.28
N ILE A 105 5.20 -8.12 -11.18
CA ILE A 105 4.56 -6.81 -11.17
C ILE A 105 5.38 -5.89 -10.27
N THR A 106 5.77 -4.74 -10.81
CA THR A 106 6.49 -3.71 -10.08
C THR A 106 5.50 -2.64 -9.68
N LEU A 107 5.51 -2.25 -8.41
CA LEU A 107 4.67 -1.19 -7.85
C LEU A 107 5.57 -0.05 -7.41
N THR A 108 5.21 1.17 -7.80
CA THR A 108 5.89 2.40 -7.34
C THR A 108 4.85 3.34 -6.76
N GLY A 109 5.08 3.80 -5.53
CA GLY A 109 4.17 4.69 -4.82
C GLY A 109 4.94 5.71 -3.98
N SER A 110 4.23 6.76 -3.57
CA SER A 110 4.72 7.72 -2.59
C SER A 110 3.67 7.94 -1.54
N TYR A 111 4.05 7.88 -0.26
CA TYR A 111 3.23 8.32 0.83
C TYR A 111 3.51 9.80 1.12
N THR A 112 2.50 10.53 1.59
CA THR A 112 2.66 11.90 2.08
C THR A 112 1.86 12.00 3.36
N PHE A 113 2.56 12.23 4.47
CA PHE A 113 1.90 12.48 5.74
C PHE A 113 1.25 13.86 5.69
N TRP A 114 -0.07 13.91 5.80
CA TRP A 114 -0.83 15.15 5.81
C TRP A 114 -1.02 15.63 7.25
N THR A 115 -0.27 16.65 7.65
CA THR A 115 -0.59 17.42 8.86
C THR A 115 -1.69 18.42 8.49
N ILE A 116 -2.96 18.03 8.71
CA ILE A 116 -4.04 19.01 8.66
C ILE A 116 -3.89 19.87 9.93
N GLN A 117 -3.42 21.10 9.77
CA GLN A 117 -3.36 22.11 10.85
C GLN A 117 -4.74 22.58 11.26
#